data_AF-A0A939CRD8-F1
#
_entry.id   AF-A0A939CRD8-F1
#
_cell.length_a   1.000
_cell.length_b   1.000
_cell.length_c   1.000
_cell.angle_alpha   90.00
_cell.angle_beta   90.00
_cell.angle_gamma   90.00
#
_symmetry.space_group_name_H-M   'P 1'
#
loop_
_entity.id
_entity.type
_entity.pdbx_description
1 polymer ?
#
loop_
_entity_poly.entity_id
_entity_poly.type
_entity_poly.pdbx_seq_one_letter_code
_entity_poly.pdbx_strand_id
1 'polypeptide(L)'
;MARKMYYLNGDDSHPMQPTSADIILRQQLEDSISRYFYDACDRTIQNLLSNCRWYVTTHANALTLVIECPDQVSNWRILQQIVPMGTLLYGIVSSAKIRVCPPESQGIPFEMRVDELSVYRDWA
;
A
#
# COMPACT_ATOMS: atom_id res chain seq x y z
N MET A 1 41.24 -33.29 5.90
CA MET A 1 40.73 -32.12 6.65
C MET A 1 39.21 -32.20 6.67
N ALA A 2 38.61 -32.55 7.82
CA ALA A 2 37.17 -32.72 7.93
C ALA A 2 36.48 -31.34 8.03
N ARG A 3 35.53 -31.07 7.14
CA ARG A 3 34.75 -29.84 7.09
C ARG A 3 33.76 -29.87 8.27
N LYS A 4 34.04 -29.11 9.32
CA LYS A 4 33.16 -28.98 10.49
C LYS A 4 31.89 -28.23 10.06
N MET A 5 30.80 -28.97 9.83
CA MET A 5 29.48 -28.37 9.65
C MET A 5 29.01 -27.85 11.01
N TYR A 6 28.91 -26.54 11.12
CA TYR A 6 28.19 -25.90 12.22
C TYR A 6 26.71 -26.12 11.94
N TYR A 7 26.10 -27.07 12.65
CA TYR A 7 24.65 -27.21 12.68
C TYR A 7 24.11 -25.95 13.39
N LEU A 8 23.56 -25.02 12.61
CA LEU A 8 22.73 -23.94 13.16
C LEU A 8 21.60 -24.61 13.94
N ASN A 9 21.39 -24.18 15.17
CA ASN A 9 20.33 -24.69 16.02
C ASN A 9 19.00 -24.33 15.35
N GLY A 10 18.11 -25.32 15.17
CA GLY A 10 16.85 -25.14 14.43
C GLY A 10 15.93 -24.07 15.03
N ASP A 11 16.11 -23.74 16.30
CA ASP A 11 15.35 -22.71 17.03
C ASP A 11 15.63 -21.27 16.58
N ASP A 12 16.75 -21.00 15.90
CA ASP A 12 17.04 -19.67 15.34
C ASP A 12 16.47 -19.49 13.91
N SER A 13 15.72 -20.47 13.41
CA SER A 13 15.09 -20.42 12.08
C SER A 13 13.79 -19.64 12.13
N HIS A 14 13.59 -18.71 11.19
CA HIS A 14 12.27 -18.14 10.97
C HIS A 14 11.32 -19.20 10.39
N PRO A 15 10.03 -19.18 10.74
CA PRO A 15 9.07 -20.09 10.14
C PRO A 15 8.99 -19.84 8.63
N MET A 16 8.97 -20.92 7.84
CA MET A 16 8.91 -20.82 6.36
C MET A 16 7.56 -20.27 5.86
N GLN A 17 6.53 -20.27 6.71
CA GLN A 17 5.21 -19.75 6.40
C GLN A 17 4.70 -18.87 7.55
N PRO A 18 3.92 -17.83 7.26
CA PRO A 18 3.26 -17.03 8.29
C PRO A 18 2.41 -17.92 9.18
N THR A 19 2.56 -17.77 10.49
CA THR A 19 1.66 -18.38 11.48
C THR A 19 0.29 -17.71 11.45
N SER A 20 -0.70 -18.30 12.12
CA SER A 20 -2.01 -17.66 12.31
C SER A 20 -1.89 -16.32 13.05
N ALA A 21 -0.96 -16.22 14.01
CA ALA A 21 -0.67 -14.98 14.72
C ALA A 21 -0.11 -13.90 13.76
N ASP A 22 0.80 -14.26 12.86
CA ASP A 22 1.35 -13.34 11.87
C ASP A 22 0.27 -12.82 10.91
N ILE A 23 -0.66 -13.68 10.50
CA ILE A 23 -1.81 -13.30 9.65
C ILE A 23 -2.69 -12.27 10.37
N ILE A 24 -3.02 -12.52 11.65
CA ILE A 24 -3.85 -11.62 12.46
C ILE A 24 -3.15 -10.28 12.66
N LEU A 25 -1.87 -10.29 13.03
CA LEU A 25 -1.09 -9.06 13.22
C LEU A 25 -1.00 -8.24 11.93
N ARG A 26 -0.83 -8.89 10.78
CA ARG A 26 -0.84 -8.22 9.49
C ARG A 26 -2.19 -7.58 9.19
N GLN A 27 -3.30 -8.29 9.39
CA GLN A 27 -4.64 -7.74 9.18
C GLN A 27 -4.90 -6.53 10.08
N GLN A 28 -4.48 -6.60 11.35
CA GLN A 28 -4.59 -5.47 12.29
C GLN A 28 -3.77 -4.26 11.83
N LEU A 29 -2.58 -4.50 11.26
CA LEU A 29 -1.73 -3.45 10.70
C LEU A 29 -2.41 -2.80 9.49
N GLU A 30 -2.88 -3.61 8.53
CA GLU A 30 -3.59 -3.15 7.33
C GLU A 30 -4.85 -2.33 7.70
N ASP A 31 -5.63 -2.80 8.67
CA ASP A 31 -6.82 -2.11 9.19
C ASP A 31 -6.47 -0.79 9.87
N SER A 32 -5.44 -0.79 10.73
CA SER A 32 -5.03 0.41 11.46
C SER A 32 -4.56 1.49 10.50
N ILE A 33 -3.71 1.12 9.53
CA ILE A 33 -3.19 2.07 8.53
C ILE A 33 -4.32 2.59 7.66
N SER A 34 -5.27 1.74 7.26
CA SER A 34 -6.44 2.16 6.48
C SER A 34 -7.24 3.24 7.21
N ARG A 35 -7.49 3.07 8.52
CA ARG A 35 -8.21 4.07 9.33
C ARG A 35 -7.42 5.38 9.44
N TYR A 36 -6.15 5.31 9.83
CA TYR A 36 -5.31 6.50 9.95
C TYR A 36 -5.20 7.27 8.63
N PHE A 37 -5.05 6.56 7.51
CA PHE A 37 -5.00 7.18 6.20
C PHE A 37 -6.32 7.89 5.85
N TYR A 38 -7.45 7.21 6.01
CA TYR A 38 -8.76 7.78 5.69
C TYR A 38 -9.11 8.99 6.58
N ASP A 39 -8.80 8.91 7.88
CA ASP A 39 -9.05 10.00 8.82
C ASP A 39 -8.16 11.23 8.56
N ALA A 40 -6.95 11.03 8.03
CA ALA A 40 -6.04 12.10 7.64
C ALA A 40 -6.39 12.75 6.29
N CYS A 41 -7.22 12.09 5.48
CA CYS A 41 -7.67 12.63 4.20
C CYS A 41 -8.64 13.81 4.38
N ASP A 42 -8.58 14.76 3.46
CA ASP A 42 -9.59 15.81 3.40
C ASP A 42 -10.94 15.28 2.89
N ARG A 43 -11.98 16.12 2.97
CA ARG A 43 -13.33 15.74 2.51
C ARG A 43 -13.37 15.38 1.02
N THR A 44 -12.50 15.96 0.21
CA THR A 44 -12.47 15.70 -1.24
C THR A 44 -12.00 14.28 -1.50
N ILE A 45 -10.86 13.90 -0.91
CA ILE A 45 -10.30 12.56 -1.02
C ILE A 45 -11.23 11.53 -0.37
N GLN A 46 -11.78 11.80 0.81
CA GLN A 46 -12.72 10.91 1.48
C GLN A 46 -13.96 10.60 0.61
N ASN A 47 -14.52 11.62 -0.06
CA ASN A 47 -15.64 11.45 -0.98
C ASN A 47 -15.26 10.67 -2.24
N LEU A 48 -14.04 10.83 -2.76
CA LEU A 48 -13.59 10.04 -3.91
C LEU A 48 -13.41 8.57 -3.52
N LEU A 49 -12.74 8.33 -2.38
CA LEU A 49 -12.50 6.99 -1.85
C LEU A 49 -13.81 6.28 -1.47
N SER A 50 -14.82 6.98 -0.95
CA SER A 50 -16.12 6.36 -0.64
C SER A 50 -16.89 5.87 -1.87
N ASN A 51 -16.55 6.40 -3.05
CA ASN A 51 -17.11 5.96 -4.34
C ASN A 51 -16.26 4.85 -5.00
N CYS A 52 -15.08 4.54 -4.46
CA CYS A 52 -14.19 3.50 -4.98
C CYS A 52 -14.12 2.33 -4.00
N ARG A 53 -13.72 1.16 -4.50
CA ARG A 53 -13.25 0.10 -3.60
C ARG A 53 -11.78 0.35 -3.33
N TRP A 54 -11.39 0.37 -2.06
CA TRP A 54 -9.99 0.59 -1.70
C TRP A 54 -9.61 -0.21 -0.47
N TYR A 55 -8.32 -0.55 -0.36
CA TYR A 55 -7.77 -1.31 0.74
C TYR A 55 -6.26 -1.13 0.82
N VAL A 56 -5.69 -1.37 1.99
CA VAL A 56 -4.25 -1.43 2.20
C VAL A 56 -3.82 -2.90 2.26
N THR A 57 -2.70 -3.23 1.62
CA THR A 57 -2.11 -4.57 1.73
C THR A 57 -0.59 -4.54 1.86
N THR A 58 -0.01 -5.52 2.55
CA THR A 58 1.46 -5.67 2.68
C THR A 58 2.03 -6.90 1.96
N HIS A 59 1.22 -7.60 1.13
CA HIS A 59 1.60 -8.88 0.51
C HIS A 59 2.72 -8.82 -0.54
N ALA A 60 3.11 -7.63 -1.04
CA ALA A 60 3.98 -7.47 -2.20
C ALA A 60 5.28 -6.69 -1.92
N ASN A 61 5.99 -7.02 -0.83
CA ASN A 61 7.26 -6.43 -0.37
C ASN A 61 7.22 -4.95 0.07
N ALA A 62 6.11 -4.26 -0.15
CA ALA A 62 5.86 -2.93 0.36
C ALA A 62 4.38 -2.76 0.68
N LEU A 63 4.07 -1.90 1.65
CA LEU A 63 2.70 -1.50 1.91
C LEU A 63 2.13 -0.83 0.67
N THR A 64 0.95 -1.26 0.23
CA THR A 64 0.30 -0.76 -0.98
C THR A 64 -1.12 -0.35 -0.66
N LEU A 65 -1.45 0.91 -0.89
CA LEU A 65 -2.82 1.40 -0.98
C LEU A 65 -3.35 1.10 -2.39
N VAL A 66 -4.33 0.22 -2.49
CA VAL A 66 -4.98 -0.13 -3.76
C VAL A 66 -6.32 0.60 -3.85
N ILE A 67 -6.57 1.25 -4.98
CA ILE A 67 -7.82 1.95 -5.28
C ILE A 67 -8.37 1.41 -6.61
N GLU A 68 -9.48 0.69 -6.53
CA GLU A 68 -10.24 0.15 -7.66
C GLU A 68 -11.36 1.13 -8.01
N CYS A 69 -11.22 1.81 -9.16
CA CYS A 69 -12.15 2.84 -9.59
C CYS A 69 -13.31 2.22 -10.38
N PRO A 70 -14.58 2.59 -10.11
CA PRO A 70 -15.74 2.02 -10.80
C PRO A 70 -15.89 2.51 -12.25
N ASP A 71 -15.38 3.71 -12.55
CA ASP A 71 -15.48 4.35 -13.87
C ASP A 71 -14.25 5.23 -14.17
N GLN A 72 -14.10 5.63 -15.43
CA GLN A 72 -12.97 6.42 -15.91
C GLN A 72 -12.91 7.84 -15.31
N VAL A 73 -14.06 8.44 -14.97
CA VAL A 73 -14.12 9.76 -14.33
C VAL A 73 -13.60 9.68 -12.91
N SER A 74 -14.02 8.66 -12.16
CA SER A 74 -13.51 8.36 -10.82
C SER A 74 -12.00 8.09 -10.84
N ASN A 75 -11.52 7.30 -11.82
CA ASN A 75 -10.09 7.04 -12.01
C ASN A 75 -9.29 8.34 -12.22
N TRP A 76 -9.73 9.19 -13.14
CA TRP A 76 -9.08 10.48 -13.39
C TRP A 76 -9.05 11.36 -12.15
N ARG A 77 -10.17 11.49 -11.41
CA ARG A 77 -10.23 12.30 -10.20
C ARG A 77 -9.32 11.80 -9.09
N ILE A 78 -9.21 10.47 -8.94
CA ILE A 78 -8.25 9.84 -8.01
C ILE A 78 -6.82 10.17 -8.41
N LEU A 79 -6.47 10.07 -9.70
CA LEU A 79 -5.14 10.42 -10.20
C LEU A 79 -4.78 11.90 -9.95
N GLN A 80 -5.75 12.81 -10.06
CA GLN A 80 -5.53 14.23 -9.73
C GLN A 80 -5.20 14.48 -8.25
N GLN A 81 -5.60 13.57 -7.36
CA GLN A 81 -5.35 13.66 -5.92
C GLN A 81 -4.19 12.77 -5.46
N ILE A 82 -3.43 12.18 -6.40
CA ILE A 82 -2.43 11.17 -6.08
C ILE A 82 -1.29 11.72 -5.21
N VAL A 83 -0.80 12.94 -5.48
CA VAL A 83 0.30 13.55 -4.73
C VAL A 83 -0.10 13.92 -3.29
N PRO A 84 -1.26 14.56 -3.04
CA PRO A 84 -1.78 14.75 -1.69
C PRO A 84 -1.95 13.42 -0.93
N MET A 85 -2.56 12.41 -1.56
CA MET A 85 -2.70 11.08 -0.94
C MET A 85 -1.35 10.45 -0.63
N GLY A 86 -0.38 10.55 -1.54
CA GLY A 86 0.98 10.05 -1.33
C GLY A 86 1.67 10.74 -0.17
N THR A 87 1.51 12.05 -0.04
CA THR A 87 2.09 12.85 1.06
C THR A 87 1.49 12.45 2.41
N LEU A 88 0.17 12.25 2.48
CA LEU A 88 -0.50 11.76 3.69
C LEU A 88 -0.03 10.35 4.05
N LEU A 89 0.04 9.44 3.07
CA LEU A 89 0.48 8.07 3.29
C LEU A 89 1.95 8.01 3.74
N TYR A 90 2.83 8.85 3.16
CA TYR A 90 4.24 8.97 3.58
C TYR A 90 4.38 9.41 5.04
N GLY A 91 3.48 10.29 5.52
CA GLY A 91 3.44 10.72 6.92
C GLY A 91 3.11 9.59 7.90
N ILE A 92 2.48 8.51 7.42
CA ILE A 92 2.13 7.33 8.22
C ILE A 92 3.21 6.24 8.06
N VAL A 93 3.63 5.97 6.82
CA VAL A 93 4.59 4.92 6.46
C VAL A 93 5.57 5.46 5.42
N SER A 94 6.85 5.46 5.77
CA SER A 94 7.92 6.03 4.94
C SER A 94 8.24 5.24 3.67
N SER A 95 7.80 3.99 3.56
CA SER A 95 7.95 3.16 2.36
C SER A 95 6.64 2.46 2.02
N ALA A 96 5.97 2.98 0.99
CA ALA A 96 4.69 2.46 0.52
C ALA A 96 4.47 2.77 -0.96
N LYS A 97 3.41 2.21 -1.52
CA LYS A 97 2.96 2.44 -2.88
C LYS A 97 1.48 2.83 -2.89
N ILE A 98 1.09 3.64 -3.86
CA ILE A 98 -0.32 3.82 -4.23
C ILE A 98 -0.50 3.20 -5.61
N ARG A 99 -1.48 2.30 -5.73
CA ARG A 99 -1.87 1.63 -6.96
C ARG A 99 -3.31 2.01 -7.31
N VAL A 100 -3.50 2.67 -8.44
CA VAL A 100 -4.81 3.07 -8.94
C VAL A 100 -5.17 2.19 -10.13
N CYS A 101 -6.19 1.36 -9.95
CA CYS A 101 -6.70 0.47 -10.97
C CYS A 101 -7.87 1.15 -11.73
N PRO A 102 -7.81 1.25 -13.07
CA PRO A 102 -8.97 1.64 -13.86
C PRO A 102 -10.05 0.55 -13.81
N PRO A 103 -11.27 0.83 -14.30
CA PRO A 103 -12.32 -0.17 -14.44
C PRO A 103 -11.83 -1.40 -15.21
N GLU A 104 -12.37 -2.58 -14.89
CA GLU A 104 -12.03 -3.82 -15.60
C GLU A 104 -12.15 -3.58 -17.12
N SER A 105 -11.12 -4.00 -17.88
CA SER A 105 -10.93 -3.80 -19.33
C SER A 105 -10.37 -2.45 -19.81
N GLN A 106 -10.16 -1.45 -18.95
CA GLN A 106 -9.80 -0.08 -19.38
C GLN A 106 -8.35 0.36 -19.09
N GLY A 107 -7.39 -0.53 -19.29
CA GLY A 107 -5.96 -0.20 -19.28
C GLY A 107 -5.17 -0.83 -18.14
N ILE A 108 -3.96 -0.30 -17.91
CA ILE A 108 -3.04 -0.79 -16.88
C ILE A 108 -3.15 0.05 -15.60
N PRO A 109 -3.02 -0.56 -14.42
CA PRO A 109 -2.96 0.18 -13.17
C PRO A 109 -1.78 1.17 -13.16
N PHE A 110 -2.04 2.36 -12.63
CA PHE A 110 -0.99 3.33 -12.32
C PHE A 110 -0.39 3.00 -10.95
N GLU A 111 0.93 3.04 -10.82
CA GLU A 111 1.64 2.86 -9.56
C GLU A 111 2.57 4.03 -9.28
N MET A 112 2.58 4.48 -8.03
CA MET A 112 3.49 5.49 -7.52
C MET A 112 4.05 5.08 -6.17
N ARG A 113 5.36 5.23 -6.01
CA ARG A 113 6.06 5.04 -4.73
C ARG A 113 6.00 6.32 -3.90
N VAL A 114 5.61 6.22 -2.63
CA VAL A 114 5.51 7.41 -1.76
C VAL A 114 6.87 7.89 -1.25
N ASP A 115 7.89 7.02 -1.26
CA ASP A 115 9.28 7.38 -0.95
C ASP A 115 9.99 8.14 -2.09
N GLU A 116 9.37 8.21 -3.27
CA GLU A 116 9.88 8.91 -4.45
C GLU A 116 9.05 10.16 -4.81
N LEU A 117 8.25 10.67 -3.85
CA LEU A 117 7.35 11.83 -4.07
C LEU A 117 8.05 13.08 -4.62
N SER A 118 9.34 13.27 -4.35
CA SER A 118 10.12 14.39 -4.90
C SER A 118 10.12 14.42 -6.42
N VAL A 119 10.01 13.26 -7.09
CA VAL A 119 9.94 13.16 -8.55
C VAL A 119 8.65 13.75 -9.12
N TYR A 120 7.57 13.72 -8.33
CA TYR A 120 6.24 14.16 -8.77
C TYR A 120 5.89 15.60 -8.36
N ARG A 121 6.68 16.22 -7.47
CA ARG A 121 6.43 17.57 -6.96
C ARG A 121 6.67 18.66 -8.01
N ASP A 122 7.50 18.39 -9.01
CA ASP A 122 7.86 19.35 -10.06
C ASP A 122 6.82 19.43 -11.21
N TRP A 123 5.75 18.63 -11.15
CA TRP A 123 4.69 18.59 -12.18
C TRP A 123 3.37 19.26 -11.73
N ALA A 124 3.35 19.88 -10.55
CA ALA A 124 2.18 20.55 -9.97
C ALA A 124 2.22 22.08 -10.16
#